data_AF-A0A504YWE8-F1
#
_entry.id   AF-A0A504YWE8-F1
#
_cell.length_a   1.000
_cell.length_b   1.000
_cell.length_c   1.000
_cell.angle_alpha   90.00
_cell.angle_beta   90.00
_cell.angle_gamma   90.00
#
_symmetry.space_group_name_H-M   'P 1'
#
loop_
_entity.id
_entity.type
_entity.pdbx_description
1 polymer ?
#
loop_
_entity_poly.entity_id
_entity_poly.type
_entity_poly.pdbx_seq_one_letter_code
_entity_poly.pdbx_strand_id
1 'polypeptide(L)'
;MKENANVLARYAVICQQNGIVPIVEPEVLPDGNHDLYTAMRVTEDVLAFVYKALADHHVYLEGTLLKPNMVTAGQSHSQKYSVEQNAVATVQTLQRTVPCAVPGERCSGPGEIRRQFTNCVGRSITVCGQPHLLNLYK
;
A
#
# COMPACT_ATOMS: atom_id res chain seq x y z
N MET A 1 -4.34 13.57 7.70
CA MET A 1 -3.99 12.14 7.92
C MET A 1 -5.09 11.40 8.68
N LYS A 2 -5.41 11.76 9.94
CA LYS A 2 -6.46 11.07 10.73
C LYS A 2 -7.85 11.07 10.09
N GLU A 3 -8.29 12.20 9.55
CA GLU A 3 -9.62 12.29 8.92
C GLU A 3 -9.74 11.34 7.72
N ASN A 4 -8.77 11.38 6.80
CA ASN A 4 -8.75 10.48 5.64
C ASN A 4 -8.73 9.00 6.06
N ALA A 5 -7.95 8.65 7.08
CA ALA A 5 -7.90 7.29 7.62
C ALA A 5 -9.25 6.85 8.19
N ASN A 6 -9.94 7.71 8.94
CA ASN A 6 -11.26 7.42 9.49
C ASN A 6 -12.32 7.26 8.39
N VAL A 7 -12.28 8.09 7.33
CA VAL A 7 -13.19 7.98 6.18
C VAL A 7 -12.99 6.64 5.46
N LEU A 8 -11.73 6.24 5.21
CA LEU A 8 -11.41 4.94 4.60
C LEU A 8 -11.85 3.76 5.46
N ALA A 9 -11.69 3.86 6.79
CA ALA A 9 -12.12 2.81 7.70
C ALA A 9 -13.64 2.66 7.73
N ARG A 10 -14.39 3.78 7.77
CA ARG A 10 -15.85 3.75 7.68
C ARG A 10 -16.33 3.18 6.34
N TYR A 11 -15.69 3.56 5.24
CA TYR A 11 -15.95 2.97 3.93
C TYR A 11 -15.74 1.45 3.95
N ALA A 12 -14.63 0.98 4.51
CA ALA A 12 -14.32 -0.44 4.57
C ALA A 12 -15.36 -1.25 5.37
N VAL A 13 -15.80 -0.72 6.53
CA VAL A 13 -16.86 -1.35 7.33
C VAL A 13 -18.16 -1.45 6.54
N ILE A 14 -18.58 -0.37 5.87
CA ILE A 14 -19.83 -0.36 5.10
C ILE A 14 -19.76 -1.37 3.94
N CYS A 15 -18.64 -1.48 3.24
CA CYS A 15 -18.45 -2.49 2.20
C CYS A 15 -18.60 -3.90 2.77
N GLN A 16 -17.92 -4.20 3.87
CA GLN A 16 -17.97 -5.53 4.49
C GLN A 16 -19.37 -5.89 4.99
N GLN A 17 -20.11 -4.92 5.56
CA GLN A 17 -21.51 -5.11 5.96
C GLN A 17 -22.43 -5.48 4.79
N ASN A 18 -22.08 -5.07 3.56
CA ASN A 18 -22.83 -5.38 2.35
C ASN A 18 -22.25 -6.57 1.57
N GLY A 19 -21.28 -7.30 2.14
CA GLY A 19 -20.64 -8.44 1.47
C GLY A 19 -19.71 -8.04 0.31
N ILE A 20 -19.23 -6.80 0.26
CA ILE A 20 -18.30 -6.28 -0.74
C ILE A 20 -16.90 -6.21 -0.14
N VAL A 21 -15.89 -6.65 -0.90
CA VAL A 21 -14.47 -6.52 -0.52
C VAL A 21 -14.04 -5.06 -0.71
N PRO A 22 -13.70 -4.30 0.36
CA PRO A 22 -13.22 -2.93 0.23
C PRO A 22 -11.80 -2.89 -0.32
N ILE A 23 -11.57 -1.93 -1.22
CA ILE A 23 -10.24 -1.53 -1.68
C ILE A 23 -9.86 -0.26 -0.92
N VAL A 24 -8.84 -0.34 -0.09
CA VAL A 24 -8.32 0.80 0.68
C VAL A 24 -7.20 1.45 -0.11
N GLU A 25 -7.43 2.69 -0.55
CA GLU A 25 -6.48 3.47 -1.36
C GLU A 25 -6.07 4.75 -0.60
N PRO A 26 -5.01 4.69 0.22
CA PRO A 26 -4.44 5.89 0.83
C PRO A 26 -3.51 6.58 -0.16
N GLU A 27 -4.02 7.55 -0.90
CA GLU A 27 -3.26 8.30 -1.90
C GLU A 27 -2.29 9.31 -1.25
N VAL A 28 -1.02 9.22 -1.62
CA VAL A 28 0.06 10.15 -1.27
C VAL A 28 0.56 10.73 -2.59
N LEU A 29 0.32 12.02 -2.80
CA LEU A 29 0.65 12.68 -4.05
C LEU A 29 2.18 12.87 -4.18
N PRO A 30 2.78 12.60 -5.35
CA PRO A 30 4.21 12.78 -5.60
C PRO A 30 4.59 14.25 -5.86
N ASP A 31 3.71 15.20 -5.52
CA ASP A 31 3.92 16.60 -5.81
C ASP A 31 4.96 17.23 -4.87
N GLY A 32 5.80 18.10 -5.43
CA GLY A 32 6.80 18.87 -4.69
C GLY A 32 8.25 18.42 -4.93
N ASN A 33 9.14 18.94 -4.09
CA ASN A 33 10.59 18.76 -4.16
C ASN A 33 11.10 18.01 -2.92
N HIS A 34 10.59 16.80 -2.72
CA HIS A 34 11.00 15.94 -1.62
C HIS A 34 11.86 14.78 -2.14
N ASP A 35 12.80 14.33 -1.31
CA ASP A 35 13.64 13.17 -1.60
C ASP A 35 12.89 11.84 -1.39
N LEU A 36 13.50 10.74 -1.83
CA LEU A 36 12.90 9.41 -1.72
C LEU A 36 12.65 9.00 -0.26
N TYR A 37 13.57 9.34 0.64
CA TYR A 37 13.46 8.97 2.06
C TYR A 37 12.34 9.74 2.77
N THR A 38 12.11 11.00 2.41
CA THR A 38 10.93 11.73 2.92
C THR A 38 9.64 11.09 2.42
N ALA A 39 9.56 10.70 1.15
CA ALA A 39 8.39 10.00 0.63
C ALA A 39 8.15 8.66 1.34
N MET A 40 9.21 7.89 1.62
CA MET A 40 9.13 6.66 2.42
C MET A 40 8.51 6.94 3.80
N ARG A 41 9.08 7.90 4.55
CA ARG A 41 8.60 8.23 5.90
C ARG A 41 7.14 8.68 5.90
N VAL A 42 6.75 9.56 4.98
CA VAL A 42 5.37 10.04 4.89
C VAL A 42 4.42 8.90 4.53
N THR A 43 4.83 7.98 3.65
CA THR A 43 4.03 6.81 3.30
C THR A 43 3.88 5.86 4.49
N GLU A 44 4.96 5.63 5.26
CA GLU A 44 4.93 4.84 6.49
C GLU A 44 3.94 5.43 7.52
N ASP A 45 4.02 6.75 7.75
CA ASP A 45 3.11 7.45 8.68
C ASP A 45 1.65 7.33 8.22
N VAL A 46 1.37 7.56 6.94
CA VAL A 46 0.01 7.48 6.38
C VAL A 46 -0.55 6.06 6.52
N LEU A 47 0.22 5.03 6.17
CA LEU A 47 -0.21 3.64 6.29
C LEU A 47 -0.43 3.25 7.76
N ALA A 48 0.43 3.70 8.68
CA ALA A 48 0.24 3.46 10.11
C ALA A 48 -1.07 4.07 10.63
N PHE A 49 -1.41 5.30 10.24
CA PHE A 49 -2.69 5.92 10.60
C PHE A 49 -3.88 5.17 10.00
N VAL A 50 -3.77 4.71 8.75
CA VAL A 50 -4.84 3.96 8.07
C VAL A 50 -5.08 2.63 8.74
N TYR A 51 -4.05 1.83 8.99
CA TYR A 51 -4.21 0.54 9.67
C TYR A 51 -4.67 0.69 11.12
N LYS A 52 -4.24 1.75 11.81
CA LYS A 52 -4.77 2.07 13.14
C LYS A 52 -6.27 2.34 13.09
N ALA A 53 -6.73 3.15 12.13
CA ALA A 53 -8.16 3.43 11.96
C ALA A 53 -8.95 2.18 11.56
N LEU A 54 -8.42 1.35 10.65
CA LEU A 54 -9.05 0.08 10.27
C LEU A 54 -9.23 -0.84 11.48
N ALA A 55 -8.22 -0.92 12.35
CA ALA A 55 -8.29 -1.69 13.59
C ALA A 55 -9.28 -1.10 14.59
N ASP A 56 -9.32 0.22 14.76
CA ASP A 56 -10.26 0.92 15.66
C ASP A 56 -11.72 0.74 15.24
N HIS A 57 -11.96 0.59 13.94
CA HIS A 57 -13.27 0.32 13.36
C HIS A 57 -13.59 -1.18 13.23
N HIS A 58 -12.73 -2.06 13.76
CA HIS A 58 -12.89 -3.52 13.73
C HIS A 58 -13.09 -4.10 12.31
N VAL A 59 -12.37 -3.56 11.33
CA VAL A 59 -12.41 -4.05 9.94
C VAL A 59 -11.74 -5.43 9.86
N TYR A 60 -12.37 -6.36 9.16
CA TYR A 60 -11.81 -7.69 8.90
C TYR A 60 -10.71 -7.61 7.83
N LEU A 61 -9.44 -7.57 8.24
CA LEU A 61 -8.30 -7.28 7.36
C LEU A 61 -8.11 -8.32 6.25
N GLU A 62 -8.40 -9.58 6.54
CA GLU A 62 -8.35 -10.69 5.58
C GLU A 62 -9.39 -10.54 4.47
N GLY A 63 -10.41 -9.71 4.67
CA GLY A 63 -11.42 -9.36 3.69
C GLY A 63 -11.18 -8.00 3.04
N THR A 64 -9.96 -7.46 3.06
CA THR A 64 -9.62 -6.17 2.45
C THR A 64 -8.53 -6.29 1.39
N LEU A 65 -8.49 -5.34 0.45
CA LEU A 65 -7.40 -5.18 -0.50
C LEU A 65 -6.75 -3.82 -0.31
N LEU A 66 -5.42 -3.77 -0.31
CA LEU A 66 -4.67 -2.51 -0.28
C LEU A 66 -4.28 -2.10 -1.71
N LYS A 67 -4.54 -0.84 -2.06
CA LYS A 67 -4.00 -0.20 -3.26
C LYS A 67 -3.07 0.94 -2.85
N PRO A 68 -1.79 0.63 -2.57
CA PRO A 68 -0.82 1.66 -2.20
C PRO A 68 -0.23 2.30 -3.45
N ASN A 69 0.30 3.51 -3.25
CA ASN A 69 1.12 4.19 -4.24
C ASN A 69 2.55 3.67 -4.15
N MET A 70 3.25 3.70 -5.27
CA MET A 70 4.69 3.46 -5.26
C MET A 70 5.42 4.62 -4.60
N VAL A 71 6.43 4.32 -3.78
CA VAL A 71 7.25 5.35 -3.16
C VAL A 71 8.23 5.91 -4.18
N THR A 72 8.04 7.17 -4.54
CA THR A 72 8.88 7.91 -5.49
C THR A 72 9.28 9.26 -4.90
N ALA A 73 10.45 9.77 -5.30
CA ALA A 73 10.79 11.16 -5.04
C ALA A 73 9.79 12.12 -5.72
N GLY A 74 9.74 13.35 -5.23
CA GLY A 74 8.81 14.35 -5.74
C GLY A 74 9.08 14.66 -7.21
N GLN A 75 8.03 14.97 -7.97
CA GLN A 75 8.16 15.23 -9.42
C GLN A 75 9.12 16.39 -9.74
N SER A 76 9.25 17.36 -8.83
CA SER A 76 10.15 18.51 -8.98
C SER A 76 11.54 18.30 -8.37
N HIS A 77 11.84 17.08 -7.89
CA HIS A 77 13.13 16.78 -7.29
C HIS A 77 14.22 16.61 -8.35
N SER A 78 15.38 17.26 -8.12
CA SER A 78 16.48 17.30 -9.09
C SER A 78 17.13 15.92 -9.30
N GLN A 79 17.13 15.08 -8.28
CA GLN A 79 17.69 13.73 -8.35
C GLN A 79 16.61 12.71 -8.68
N LYS A 80 16.77 12.02 -9.81
CA LYS A 80 15.93 10.88 -10.17
C LYS A 80 16.53 9.59 -9.60
N TYR A 81 15.69 8.79 -8.96
CA TYR A 81 16.05 7.48 -8.45
C TYR A 81 15.77 6.40 -9.50
N SER A 82 16.55 5.32 -9.49
CA SER A 82 16.30 4.19 -10.38
C SER A 82 15.00 3.48 -10.01
N VAL A 83 14.45 2.71 -10.95
CA VAL A 83 13.23 1.94 -10.71
C VAL A 83 13.44 0.93 -9.58
N GLU A 84 14.63 0.31 -9.53
CA GLU A 84 15.01 -0.64 -8.49
C GLU A 84 15.06 0.01 -7.11
N GLN A 85 15.59 1.25 -7.02
CA GLN A 85 15.63 1.98 -5.76
C GLN A 85 14.21 2.31 -5.24
N ASN A 86 13.33 2.77 -6.13
CA ASN A 86 11.93 3.04 -5.78
C ASN A 86 11.19 1.74 -5.38
N ALA A 87 11.46 0.63 -6.07
CA ALA A 87 10.89 -0.66 -5.73
C ALA A 87 11.33 -1.13 -4.33
N VAL A 88 12.63 -1.08 -4.03
CA VAL A 88 13.16 -1.44 -2.71
C VAL A 88 12.56 -0.56 -1.62
N ALA A 89 12.51 0.75 -1.83
CA ALA A 89 11.89 1.70 -0.90
C ALA A 89 10.41 1.37 -0.63
N THR A 90 9.66 1.04 -1.69
CA THR A 90 8.24 0.68 -1.57
C THR A 90 8.06 -0.62 -0.80
N VAL A 91 8.82 -1.68 -1.14
CA VAL A 91 8.73 -2.97 -0.44
C VAL A 91 9.08 -2.83 1.04
N GLN A 92 10.15 -2.10 1.37
CA GLN A 92 10.53 -1.86 2.77
C GLN A 92 9.45 -1.11 3.55
N THR A 93 8.84 -0.09 2.94
CA THR A 93 7.75 0.67 3.54
C THR A 93 6.57 -0.24 3.87
N LEU A 94 6.14 -1.06 2.90
CA LEU A 94 5.00 -1.96 3.08
C LEU A 94 5.28 -3.05 4.12
N GLN A 95 6.48 -3.64 4.11
CA GLN A 95 6.88 -4.63 5.12
C GLN A 95 6.85 -4.08 6.55
N ARG A 96 7.07 -2.78 6.73
CA ARG A 96 7.06 -2.13 8.06
C ARG A 96 5.66 -1.80 8.55
N THR A 97 4.70 -1.57 7.65
CA THR A 97 3.38 -1.02 8.03
C THR A 97 2.20 -1.93 7.75
N VAL A 98 2.30 -2.86 6.79
CA VAL A 98 1.20 -3.73 6.36
C VAL A 98 1.19 -5.01 7.18
N PRO A 99 0.09 -5.34 7.87
CA PRO A 99 -0.05 -6.63 8.56
C PRO A 99 -0.11 -7.81 7.58
N CYS A 100 0.52 -8.93 7.93
CA CYS A 100 0.50 -10.16 7.12
C CYS A 100 -0.90 -10.76 6.88
N ALA A 101 -1.92 -10.30 7.61
CA ALA A 101 -3.30 -10.73 7.46
C ALA A 101 -3.97 -10.20 6.17
N VAL A 102 -3.46 -9.13 5.55
CA VAL A 102 -4.07 -8.54 4.34
C VAL A 102 -3.69 -9.36 3.10
N PRO A 103 -4.64 -9.99 2.38
CA PRO A 103 -4.33 -10.85 1.26
C PRO A 103 -4.19 -10.02 -0.03
N GLY A 104 -2.95 -9.83 -0.46
CA GLY A 104 -2.63 -9.30 -1.79
C GLY A 104 -2.64 -7.78 -1.88
N GLU A 105 -1.53 -7.25 -2.38
CA GLU A 105 -1.33 -5.81 -2.59
C GLU A 105 -1.41 -5.49 -4.09
N ARG A 106 -2.23 -4.49 -4.44
CA ARG A 106 -2.31 -3.98 -5.81
C ARG A 106 -1.61 -2.63 -5.90
N CYS A 107 -0.32 -2.60 -6.21
CA CYS A 107 0.38 -1.33 -6.47
C CYS A 107 -0.19 -0.62 -7.72
N SER A 108 -0.44 0.68 -7.64
CA SER A 108 -0.71 1.54 -8.80
C SER A 108 0.63 2.04 -9.39
N GLY A 109 0.84 1.89 -10.70
CA GLY A 109 2.08 2.32 -11.35
C GLY A 109 2.32 1.71 -12.74
N PRO A 110 3.35 2.17 -13.48
CA PRO A 110 3.70 1.66 -14.81
C PRO A 110 3.97 0.14 -14.80
N GLY A 111 3.64 -0.56 -15.89
CA GLY A 111 3.67 -2.03 -15.98
C GLY A 111 5.04 -2.68 -15.70
N GLU A 112 6.13 -2.00 -16.09
CA GLU A 112 7.53 -2.41 -15.81
C GLU A 112 7.78 -2.52 -14.29
N ILE A 113 7.32 -1.49 -13.56
CA ILE A 113 7.59 -1.34 -12.14
C ILE A 113 6.68 -2.24 -11.32
N ARG A 114 5.44 -2.46 -11.80
CA ARG A 114 4.56 -3.51 -11.27
C ARG A 114 5.19 -4.89 -11.33
N ARG A 115 5.86 -5.25 -12.42
CA ARG A 115 6.56 -6.55 -12.53
C ARG A 115 7.70 -6.68 -11.53
N GLN A 116 8.51 -5.63 -11.35
CA GLN A 116 9.56 -5.62 -10.34
C GLN A 116 8.99 -5.69 -8.91
N PHE A 117 7.90 -4.97 -8.64
CA PHE A 117 7.17 -5.06 -7.36
C PHE A 117 6.67 -6.48 -7.09
N THR A 118 5.98 -7.13 -8.03
CA THR A 118 5.55 -8.53 -7.88
C THR A 118 6.73 -9.49 -7.68
N ASN A 119 7.88 -9.25 -8.31
CA ASN A 119 9.08 -10.08 -8.13
C ASN A 119 9.76 -9.87 -6.77
N CYS A 120 9.81 -8.64 -6.26
CA CYS A 120 10.40 -8.32 -4.96
C CYS A 120 9.47 -8.70 -3.79
N VAL A 121 8.18 -8.41 -3.93
CA VAL A 121 7.13 -8.67 -2.92
C VAL A 121 6.67 -10.12 -2.95
N GLY A 122 6.63 -10.78 -4.11
CA GLY A 122 6.30 -12.21 -4.24
C GLY A 122 7.29 -13.14 -3.52
N ARG A 123 8.50 -12.66 -3.19
CA ARG A 123 9.44 -13.36 -2.30
C ARG A 123 9.22 -13.06 -0.81
N SER A 124 8.60 -11.93 -0.45
CA SER A 124 8.40 -11.52 0.94
C SER A 124 7.02 -11.84 1.49
N ILE A 125 5.97 -11.83 0.68
CA ILE A 125 4.61 -12.26 1.08
C ILE A 125 4.53 -13.78 1.30
N THR A 126 5.54 -14.56 0.88
CA THR A 126 5.64 -15.99 1.24
C THR A 126 5.90 -16.24 2.74
N VAL A 127 6.18 -15.21 3.55
CA VAL A 127 6.44 -15.39 5.00
C VAL A 127 5.18 -15.71 5.82
N CYS A 128 3.98 -15.69 5.22
CA CYS A 128 2.79 -16.28 5.86
C CYS A 128 1.97 -17.15 4.88
N GLY A 129 2.59 -18.17 4.30
CA GLY A 129 1.94 -19.46 4.04
C GLY A 129 0.65 -19.54 3.19
N GLN A 130 0.26 -18.53 2.39
CA GLN A 130 -0.87 -18.68 1.46
C GLN A 130 -0.51 -18.25 0.01
N PRO A 131 -0.34 -19.21 -0.92
CA PRO A 131 0.04 -18.95 -2.32
C PRO A 131 -1.15 -18.63 -3.26
N HIS A 132 -2.30 -18.19 -2.75
CA HIS A 132 -3.53 -18.12 -3.55
C HIS A 132 -4.27 -16.79 -3.42
N LEU A 133 -3.81 -15.73 -4.09
CA LEU A 133 -4.71 -14.61 -4.48
C LEU A 133 -4.10 -13.61 -5.48
N LEU A 134 -3.18 -14.04 -6.36
CA LEU A 134 -2.69 -13.18 -7.46
C LEU A 134 -3.50 -13.27 -8.76
N ASN A 135 -4.64 -13.96 -8.77
CA ASN A 135 -5.42 -14.25 -9.98
C ASN A 135 -6.94 -14.19 -9.75
N LEU A 136 -7.47 -13.05 -9.31
CA LEU A 136 -8.89 -12.77 -9.51
C LEU A 136 -9.04 -11.43 -10.23
N TYR A 137 -9.81 -11.45 -11.31
CA TYR A 137 -10.00 -10.43 -12.37
C TYR A 137 -9.00 -10.48 -13.54
N LYS A 138 -8.99 -11.63 -14.25
CA LYS A 138 -9.14 -11.61 -15.70
C LYS A 138 -10.62 -11.65 -16.04
#